data_AF-A0A8U0UI80-F1
#
_entry.id   AF-A0A8U0UI80-F1
#
_cell.length_a   1.000
_cell.length_b   1.000
_cell.length_c   1.000
_cell.angle_alpha   90.00
_cell.angle_beta   90.00
_cell.angle_gamma   90.00
#
_symmetry.space_group_name_H-M   'P 1'
#
loop_
_entity.id
_entity.type
_entity.pdbx_description
1 polymer ?
#
loop_
_entity_poly.entity_id
_entity_poly.type
_entity_poly.pdbx_seq_one_letter_code
_entity_poly.pdbx_strand_id
1 'polypeptide(L)'
;MKDFRKKKLYVFVDVLCVLVAALPFLIMTVVFRPYQRGVYCDDEDIKYPLKPDTITHGLLAAVTISCTVIILASGEAYLVYSKRIHSNSEFNGYVAALYKVLGTFLFGAAVSQSLTDLAKFTIGRPRPNFMAVCNPKVCKGYMLDINCTGNSHDVTASRLSFYSGHSSFGMYCMLFLALYVQARLRAKWARLLRPTIQFFLVAFAVYVGYTRVSDYKHHWSDVLVGLLQGALIAILNVRHVSDLFKQGPPHCSSPETVENEELERRKPSLQMADADHNNHYSYPGPV
;
A
#
# COMPACT_ATOMS: atom_id res chain seq x y z
N MET A 1 32.32 20.65 -6.07
CA MET A 1 32.27 19.77 -7.27
C MET A 1 32.20 18.26 -6.97
N LYS A 2 32.99 17.72 -6.02
CA LYS A 2 32.94 16.28 -5.65
C LYS A 2 31.59 15.84 -5.03
N ASP A 3 30.97 16.64 -4.16
CA ASP A 3 29.69 16.27 -3.52
C ASP A 3 28.48 16.33 -4.46
N PHE A 4 28.49 17.25 -5.43
CA PHE A 4 27.46 17.31 -6.46
C PHE A 4 27.48 16.08 -7.38
N ARG A 5 28.68 15.59 -7.73
CA ARG A 5 28.85 14.33 -8.46
C ARG A 5 28.37 13.12 -7.65
N LYS A 6 28.65 13.08 -6.34
CA LYS A 6 28.14 12.01 -5.46
C LYS A 6 26.61 12.00 -5.37
N LYS A 7 25.97 13.17 -5.18
CA LYS A 7 24.50 13.29 -5.16
C LYS A 7 23.86 12.81 -6.46
N LYS A 8 24.41 13.22 -7.62
CA LYS A 8 23.96 12.74 -8.93
C LYS A 8 24.13 11.22 -9.09
N LEU A 9 25.23 10.67 -8.58
CA LEU A 9 25.47 9.23 -8.61
C LEU A 9 24.42 8.46 -7.78
N TYR A 10 24.08 8.93 -6.57
CA TYR A 10 23.04 8.29 -5.76
C TYR A 10 21.68 8.31 -6.44
N VAL A 11 21.26 9.46 -6.98
CA VAL A 11 20.00 9.58 -7.73
C VAL A 11 19.98 8.64 -8.94
N PHE A 12 21.10 8.53 -9.66
CA PHE A 12 21.22 7.62 -10.80
C PHE A 12 21.07 6.16 -10.37
N VAL A 13 21.74 5.75 -9.28
CA VAL A 13 21.64 4.40 -8.73
C VAL A 13 20.19 4.09 -8.30
N ASP A 14 19.52 5.03 -7.63
CA ASP A 14 18.12 4.85 -7.21
C ASP A 14 17.18 4.64 -8.41
N VAL A 15 17.33 5.46 -9.46
CA VAL A 15 16.54 5.31 -10.70
C VAL A 15 16.84 3.97 -11.37
N LEU A 16 18.11 3.56 -11.43
CA LEU A 16 18.51 2.26 -11.98
C LEU A 16 17.88 1.11 -11.19
N CYS A 17 17.89 1.17 -9.85
CA CYS A 17 17.27 0.16 -9.00
C CYS A 17 15.75 0.03 -9.24
N VAL A 18 15.05 1.16 -9.41
CA VAL A 18 13.62 1.16 -9.75
C VAL A 18 13.38 0.51 -11.11
N LEU A 19 14.19 0.84 -12.12
CA LEU A 19 14.08 0.26 -13.45
C LEU A 19 14.33 -1.25 -13.42
N VAL A 20 15.39 -1.69 -12.74
CA VAL A 20 15.72 -3.12 -12.58
C VAL A 20 14.61 -3.86 -11.84
N ALA A 21 14.05 -3.27 -10.77
CA ALA A 21 12.92 -3.85 -10.05
C ALA A 21 11.66 -3.98 -10.92
N ALA A 22 11.47 -3.10 -11.91
CA ALA A 22 10.35 -3.14 -12.86
C ALA A 22 10.58 -4.07 -14.07
N LEU A 23 11.81 -4.53 -14.32
CA LEU A 23 12.11 -5.34 -15.51
C LEU A 23 11.25 -6.61 -15.63
N PRO A 24 11.05 -7.43 -14.57
CA PRO A 24 10.22 -8.63 -14.69
C PRO A 24 8.78 -8.30 -15.14
N PHE A 25 8.17 -7.26 -14.56
CA PHE A 25 6.87 -6.74 -14.97
C PHE A 25 6.84 -6.36 -16.46
N LEU A 26 7.83 -5.57 -16.90
CA LEU A 26 7.91 -5.12 -18.30
C LEU A 26 8.10 -6.29 -19.28
N ILE A 27 9.03 -7.20 -18.98
CA ILE A 27 9.34 -8.35 -19.83
C ILE A 27 8.11 -9.24 -19.97
N MET A 28 7.45 -9.58 -18.86
CA MET A 28 6.29 -10.47 -18.89
C MET A 28 5.10 -9.86 -19.62
N THR A 29 4.89 -8.54 -19.47
CA THR A 29 3.85 -7.80 -20.21
C THR A 29 4.11 -7.81 -21.72
N VAL A 30 5.37 -7.67 -22.15
CA VAL A 30 5.74 -7.68 -23.58
C VAL A 30 5.69 -9.08 -24.18
N VAL A 31 6.19 -10.09 -23.45
CA VAL A 31 6.23 -11.49 -23.95
C VAL A 31 4.82 -12.08 -24.01
N PHE A 32 3.95 -11.74 -23.04
CA PHE A 32 2.54 -12.12 -22.97
C PHE A 32 2.25 -13.60 -23.24
N ARG A 33 3.11 -14.50 -22.76
CA ARG A 33 2.97 -15.97 -22.92
C ARG A 33 3.04 -16.66 -21.56
N PRO A 34 1.92 -16.92 -20.89
CA PRO A 34 1.90 -17.66 -19.63
C PRO A 34 2.12 -19.15 -19.84
N TYR A 35 2.55 -19.81 -18.76
CA TYR A 35 2.51 -21.26 -18.66
C TYR A 35 1.10 -21.80 -18.94
N GLN A 36 1.01 -22.83 -19.78
CA GLN A 36 -0.26 -23.47 -20.12
C GLN A 36 -0.41 -24.75 -19.31
N ARG A 37 -1.23 -24.68 -18.26
CA ARG A 37 -1.68 -25.86 -17.53
C ARG A 37 -2.96 -26.43 -18.14
N GLY A 38 -3.10 -27.75 -18.10
CA GLY A 38 -4.32 -28.42 -18.52
C GLY A 38 -5.52 -28.11 -17.62
N VAL A 39 -6.70 -28.28 -18.17
CA VAL A 39 -8.00 -27.98 -17.56
C VAL A 39 -8.91 -29.20 -17.60
N TYR A 40 -9.77 -29.33 -16.59
CA TYR A 40 -10.83 -30.33 -16.60
C TYR A 40 -12.11 -29.70 -17.12
N CYS A 41 -12.77 -30.33 -18.08
CA CYS A 41 -14.00 -29.83 -18.68
C CYS A 41 -15.19 -29.83 -17.71
N ASP A 42 -15.12 -30.66 -16.67
CA ASP A 42 -16.14 -30.78 -15.62
C ASP A 42 -15.86 -29.87 -14.40
N ASP A 43 -14.83 -29.03 -14.48
CA ASP A 43 -14.47 -28.08 -13.42
C ASP A 43 -15.45 -26.90 -13.39
N GLU A 44 -16.29 -26.85 -12.35
CA GLU A 44 -17.29 -25.79 -12.16
C GLU A 44 -16.64 -24.45 -11.76
N ASP A 45 -15.43 -24.46 -11.18
CA ASP A 45 -14.76 -23.25 -10.74
C ASP A 45 -14.38 -22.33 -11.91
N ILE A 46 -14.31 -22.87 -13.15
CA ILE A 46 -13.89 -22.16 -14.37
C ILE A 46 -15.02 -21.94 -15.39
N LYS A 47 -16.28 -22.23 -15.01
CA LYS A 47 -17.47 -22.15 -15.86
C LYS A 47 -18.36 -20.93 -15.60
N TYR A 48 -17.90 -19.96 -14.81
CA TYR A 48 -18.68 -18.77 -14.52
C TYR A 48 -18.90 -17.91 -15.77
N PRO A 49 -20.02 -17.17 -15.85
CA PRO A 49 -20.32 -16.33 -17.00
C PRO A 49 -19.38 -15.13 -17.09
N LEU A 50 -19.23 -14.58 -18.29
CA LEU A 50 -18.48 -13.35 -18.50
C LEU A 50 -19.22 -12.16 -17.87
N LYS A 51 -18.53 -11.41 -17.01
CA LYS A 51 -19.01 -10.15 -16.44
C LYS A 51 -18.07 -8.99 -16.77
N PRO A 52 -18.60 -7.77 -16.92
CA PRO A 52 -17.77 -6.57 -17.04
C PRO A 52 -17.01 -6.31 -15.73
N ASP A 53 -15.90 -5.58 -15.83
CA ASP A 53 -15.14 -5.17 -14.66
C ASP A 53 -15.83 -4.00 -13.94
N THR A 54 -16.19 -4.18 -12.67
CA THR A 54 -16.66 -3.10 -11.80
C THR A 54 -15.57 -2.05 -11.61
N ILE A 55 -14.32 -2.50 -11.39
CA ILE A 55 -13.14 -1.62 -11.35
C ILE A 55 -12.15 -2.04 -12.43
N THR A 56 -12.02 -1.22 -13.48
CA THR A 56 -11.04 -1.45 -14.52
C THR A 56 -9.62 -1.18 -14.00
N HIS A 57 -8.61 -1.78 -14.64
CA HIS A 57 -7.21 -1.53 -14.27
C HIS A 57 -6.84 -0.05 -14.39
N GLY A 58 -7.32 0.62 -15.44
CA GLY A 58 -7.12 2.06 -15.64
C GLY A 58 -7.78 2.90 -14.55
N LEU A 59 -9.02 2.58 -14.14
CA LEU A 59 -9.70 3.28 -13.06
C LEU A 59 -8.97 3.11 -11.72
N LEU A 60 -8.54 1.88 -11.40
CA LEU A 60 -7.75 1.62 -10.19
C LEU A 60 -6.47 2.46 -10.18
N ALA A 61 -5.71 2.46 -11.28
CA ALA A 61 -4.49 3.25 -11.41
C ALA A 61 -4.77 4.76 -11.26
N ALA A 62 -5.79 5.28 -11.96
CA ALA A 62 -6.15 6.69 -11.88
C ALA A 62 -6.50 7.13 -10.46
N VAL A 63 -7.34 6.38 -9.75
CA VAL A 63 -7.76 6.70 -8.37
C VAL A 63 -6.58 6.59 -7.40
N THR A 64 -5.84 5.49 -7.44
CA THR A 64 -4.73 5.24 -6.50
C THR A 64 -3.58 6.22 -6.69
N ILE A 65 -3.19 6.51 -7.94
CA ILE A 65 -2.11 7.46 -8.25
C ILE A 65 -2.54 8.87 -7.87
N SER A 66 -3.75 9.31 -8.25
CA SER A 66 -4.24 10.65 -7.89
C SER A 66 -4.31 10.84 -6.38
N CYS A 67 -4.87 9.85 -5.67
CA CYS A 67 -4.91 9.84 -4.21
C CYS A 67 -3.50 9.92 -3.59
N THR A 68 -2.55 9.15 -4.13
CA THR A 68 -1.16 9.14 -3.68
C THR A 68 -0.51 10.51 -3.85
N VAL A 69 -0.61 11.09 -5.05
CA VAL A 69 -0.02 12.40 -5.36
C VAL A 69 -0.60 13.46 -4.43
N ILE A 70 -1.92 13.49 -4.24
CA ILE A 70 -2.57 14.48 -3.38
C ILE A 70 -2.12 14.35 -1.92
N ILE A 71 -2.13 13.15 -1.35
CA ILE A 71 -1.76 12.92 0.06
C ILE A 71 -0.28 13.20 0.30
N LEU A 72 0.61 12.77 -0.60
CA LEU A 72 2.05 13.00 -0.46
C LEU A 72 2.39 14.49 -0.63
N ALA A 73 1.89 15.14 -1.68
CA ALA A 73 2.17 16.55 -1.94
C ALA A 73 1.64 17.45 -0.83
N SER A 74 0.37 17.27 -0.43
CA SER A 74 -0.22 18.06 0.65
C SER A 74 0.45 17.79 2.00
N GLY A 75 0.76 16.52 2.30
CA GLY A 75 1.42 16.14 3.55
C GLY A 75 2.83 16.72 3.69
N GLU A 76 3.67 16.58 2.67
CA GLU A 76 5.04 17.11 2.70
C GLU A 76 5.03 18.66 2.64
N ALA A 77 4.11 19.28 1.89
CA ALA A 77 3.96 20.73 1.87
C ALA A 77 3.57 21.27 3.26
N TYR A 78 2.63 20.61 3.93
CA TYR A 78 2.21 20.96 5.29
C TYR A 78 3.37 20.83 6.30
N LEU A 79 4.21 19.79 6.18
CA LEU A 79 5.34 19.58 7.08
C LEU A 79 6.44 20.64 6.90
N VAL A 80 6.70 21.05 5.66
CA VAL A 80 7.64 22.14 5.35
C VAL A 80 7.09 23.48 5.83
N TYR A 81 5.82 23.77 5.57
CA TYR A 81 5.15 24.99 6.06
C TYR A 81 5.17 25.07 7.59
N SER A 82 4.86 23.95 8.26
CA SER A 82 4.85 23.85 9.73
C SER A 82 6.26 23.80 10.36
N LYS A 83 7.32 24.03 9.56
CA LYS A 83 8.75 23.94 9.94
C LYS A 83 9.14 22.63 10.66
N ARG A 84 8.38 21.55 10.48
CA ARG A 84 8.66 20.25 11.11
C ARG A 84 9.73 19.45 10.39
N ILE A 85 10.09 19.84 9.16
CA ILE A 85 11.18 19.25 8.38
C ILE A 85 12.16 20.38 8.04
N HIS A 86 13.36 20.33 8.62
CA HIS A 86 14.50 21.12 8.18
C HIS A 86 15.43 20.22 7.36
N SER A 87 15.63 20.52 6.07
CA SER A 87 16.49 19.74 5.19
C SER A 87 17.79 20.52 4.96
N ASN A 88 18.94 19.93 5.30
CA ASN A 88 20.28 20.48 5.05
C ASN A 88 20.72 20.42 3.56
N SER A 89 19.78 20.33 2.62
CA SER A 89 20.06 20.28 1.19
C SER A 89 19.91 21.66 0.57
N GLU A 90 20.85 22.05 -0.33
CA GLU A 90 20.74 23.27 -1.15
C GLU A 90 19.54 23.26 -2.12
N PHE A 91 18.91 22.09 -2.30
CA PHE A 91 17.68 21.92 -3.08
C PHE A 91 16.45 22.15 -2.19
N ASN A 92 15.40 22.81 -2.72
CA ASN A 92 14.15 23.10 -1.99
C ASN A 92 13.71 21.89 -1.14
N GLY A 93 13.68 22.06 0.19
CA GLY A 93 13.49 20.97 1.16
C GLY A 93 12.23 20.14 0.91
N TYR A 94 11.18 20.78 0.37
CA TYR A 94 9.96 20.11 -0.09
C TYR A 94 10.23 19.09 -1.19
N VAL A 95 10.97 19.47 -2.23
CA VAL A 95 11.21 18.60 -3.39
C VAL A 95 12.12 17.43 -3.00
N ALA A 96 13.09 17.65 -2.10
CA ALA A 96 13.92 16.58 -1.57
C ALA A 96 13.11 15.56 -0.74
N ALA A 97 12.18 16.02 0.10
CA ALA A 97 11.30 15.15 0.87
C ALA A 97 10.35 14.36 -0.04
N LEU A 98 9.73 15.04 -1.00
CA LEU A 98 8.83 14.43 -1.97
C LEU A 98 9.55 13.38 -2.82
N TYR A 99 10.77 13.67 -3.29
CA TYR A 99 11.59 12.72 -4.04
C TYR A 99 11.84 11.43 -3.25
N LYS A 100 12.21 11.53 -1.97
CA LYS A 100 12.47 10.35 -1.12
C LYS A 100 11.21 9.49 -0.96
N VAL A 101 10.08 10.10 -0.62
CA VAL A 101 8.83 9.35 -0.38
C VAL A 101 8.28 8.77 -1.69
N LEU A 102 8.29 9.55 -2.77
CA LEU A 102 7.83 9.08 -4.07
C LEU A 102 8.75 8.00 -4.65
N GLY A 103 10.07 8.16 -4.55
CA GLY A 103 11.04 7.18 -5.01
C GLY A 103 10.89 5.84 -4.31
N THR A 104 10.75 5.86 -2.97
CA THR A 104 10.48 4.63 -2.19
C THR A 104 9.13 4.01 -2.55
N PHE A 105 8.08 4.82 -2.73
CA PHE A 105 6.77 4.34 -3.18
C PHE A 105 6.84 3.64 -4.54
N LEU A 106 7.51 4.25 -5.53
CA LEU A 106 7.66 3.69 -6.88
C LEU A 106 8.49 2.41 -6.87
N PHE A 107 9.57 2.36 -6.08
CA PHE A 107 10.38 1.16 -5.93
C PHE A 107 9.56 -0.03 -5.42
N GLY A 108 8.82 0.15 -4.31
CA GLY A 108 7.99 -0.93 -3.78
C GLY A 108 6.83 -1.31 -4.71
N ALA A 109 6.28 -0.36 -5.48
CA ALA A 109 5.26 -0.64 -6.49
C ALA A 109 5.83 -1.53 -7.59
N ALA A 110 7.03 -1.21 -8.09
CA ALA A 110 7.74 -1.99 -9.09
C ALA A 110 8.03 -3.42 -8.60
N VAL A 111 8.54 -3.57 -7.38
CA VAL A 111 8.78 -4.88 -6.76
C VAL A 111 7.48 -5.67 -6.64
N SER A 112 6.42 -5.05 -6.12
CA SER A 112 5.12 -5.72 -5.94
C SER A 112 4.55 -6.19 -7.27
N GLN A 113 4.56 -5.33 -8.30
CA GLN A 113 3.99 -5.65 -9.60
C GLN A 113 4.80 -6.74 -10.32
N SER A 114 6.13 -6.68 -10.23
CA SER A 114 7.02 -7.71 -10.78
C SER A 114 6.79 -9.08 -10.15
N LEU A 115 6.58 -9.15 -8.83
CA LEU A 115 6.24 -10.41 -8.16
C LEU A 115 4.88 -10.94 -8.61
N THR A 116 3.88 -10.06 -8.74
CA THR A 116 2.54 -10.43 -9.21
C THR A 116 2.57 -11.01 -10.61
N ASP A 117 3.25 -10.33 -11.55
CA ASP A 117 3.29 -10.80 -12.93
C ASP A 117 4.16 -12.05 -13.07
N LEU A 118 5.27 -12.14 -12.32
CA LEU A 118 6.03 -13.39 -12.24
C LEU A 118 5.13 -14.56 -11.82
N ALA A 119 4.30 -14.40 -10.78
CA ALA A 119 3.38 -15.44 -10.34
C ALA A 119 2.33 -15.78 -11.40
N LYS A 120 1.73 -14.77 -12.04
CA LYS A 120 0.70 -14.96 -13.08
C LYS A 120 1.21 -15.75 -14.28
N PHE A 121 2.36 -15.36 -14.80
CA PHE A 121 2.93 -15.96 -16.00
C PHE A 121 3.55 -17.33 -15.73
N THR A 122 4.04 -17.59 -14.52
CA THR A 122 4.61 -18.90 -14.16
C THR A 122 3.55 -19.94 -13.78
N ILE A 123 2.47 -19.54 -13.10
CA ILE A 123 1.44 -20.49 -12.61
C ILE A 123 0.36 -20.76 -13.66
N GLY A 124 -0.02 -19.75 -14.45
CA GLY A 124 -0.96 -19.95 -15.57
C GLY A 124 -2.35 -20.44 -15.15
N ARG A 125 -2.82 -20.04 -13.95
CA ARG A 125 -4.13 -20.45 -13.42
C ARG A 125 -5.29 -19.86 -14.26
N PRO A 126 -6.18 -20.67 -14.84
CA PRO A 126 -7.43 -20.21 -15.44
C PRO A 126 -8.26 -19.40 -14.46
N ARG A 127 -8.93 -18.36 -14.95
CA ARG A 127 -9.90 -17.55 -14.20
C ARG A 127 -11.24 -18.28 -14.09
N PRO A 128 -12.11 -17.84 -13.17
CA PRO A 128 -13.43 -18.45 -13.05
C PRO A 128 -14.28 -18.37 -14.32
N ASN A 129 -14.04 -17.39 -15.18
CA ASN A 129 -14.73 -17.20 -16.46
C ASN A 129 -14.00 -17.80 -17.67
N PHE A 130 -12.98 -18.64 -17.47
CA PHE A 130 -12.14 -19.16 -18.55
C PHE A 130 -12.93 -19.89 -19.63
N MET A 131 -13.87 -20.78 -19.26
CA MET A 131 -14.63 -21.57 -20.23
C MET A 131 -15.54 -20.70 -21.10
N ALA A 132 -16.14 -19.67 -20.50
CA ALA A 132 -16.96 -18.69 -21.22
C ALA A 132 -16.13 -17.89 -22.24
N VAL A 133 -14.88 -17.55 -21.91
CA VAL A 133 -13.96 -16.83 -22.82
C VAL A 133 -13.39 -17.77 -23.89
N CYS A 134 -13.01 -18.99 -23.51
CA CYS A 134 -12.43 -19.98 -24.42
C CYS A 134 -13.43 -20.44 -25.48
N ASN A 135 -14.69 -20.69 -25.08
CA ASN A 135 -15.73 -21.27 -25.93
C ASN A 135 -15.22 -22.49 -26.73
N PRO A 136 -14.92 -23.62 -26.06
CA PRO A 136 -14.27 -24.75 -26.72
C PRO A 136 -15.21 -25.50 -27.67
N LYS A 137 -14.71 -25.90 -28.85
CA LYS A 137 -15.49 -26.73 -29.80
C LYS A 137 -15.79 -28.14 -29.26
N VAL A 138 -14.81 -28.70 -28.57
CA VAL A 138 -14.87 -30.03 -27.95
C VAL A 138 -14.22 -29.91 -26.58
N CYS A 139 -14.92 -30.36 -25.55
CA CYS A 139 -14.38 -30.45 -24.20
C CYS A 139 -14.80 -31.79 -23.58
N LYS A 140 -13.84 -32.66 -23.28
CA LYS A 140 -14.08 -33.94 -22.60
C LYS A 140 -12.93 -34.26 -21.64
N GLY A 141 -13.25 -34.56 -20.38
CA GLY A 141 -12.27 -34.98 -19.38
C GLY A 141 -11.18 -33.93 -19.14
N TYR A 142 -9.94 -34.41 -18.99
CA TYR A 142 -8.76 -33.56 -18.86
C TYR A 142 -8.20 -33.19 -20.24
N MET A 143 -7.94 -31.91 -20.47
CA MET A 143 -7.35 -31.40 -21.70
C MET A 143 -6.16 -30.50 -21.40
N LEU A 144 -4.99 -30.87 -21.90
CA LEU A 144 -3.80 -30.00 -21.88
C LEU A 144 -3.98 -28.86 -22.90
N ASP A 145 -4.27 -29.25 -24.14
CA ASP A 145 -4.56 -28.34 -25.24
C ASP A 145 -6.06 -28.33 -25.55
N ILE A 146 -6.69 -27.19 -25.30
CA ILE A 146 -8.12 -26.97 -25.52
C ILE A 146 -8.33 -26.07 -26.74
N ASN A 147 -9.18 -26.51 -27.68
CA ASN A 147 -9.43 -25.77 -28.92
C ASN A 147 -10.46 -24.65 -28.70
N CYS A 148 -9.99 -23.51 -28.21
CA CYS A 148 -10.80 -22.32 -27.97
C CYS A 148 -11.16 -21.61 -29.28
N THR A 149 -12.42 -21.17 -29.41
CA THR A 149 -12.85 -20.30 -30.52
C THR A 149 -12.90 -18.81 -30.15
N GLY A 150 -12.74 -18.47 -28.87
CA GLY A 150 -12.70 -17.09 -28.40
C GLY A 150 -11.46 -16.32 -28.90
N ASN A 151 -11.43 -15.02 -28.62
CA ASN A 151 -10.30 -14.18 -28.96
C ASN A 151 -9.02 -14.68 -28.27
N SER A 152 -7.98 -14.97 -29.05
CA SER A 152 -6.68 -15.49 -28.55
C SER A 152 -6.08 -14.66 -27.42
N HIS A 153 -6.20 -13.33 -27.47
CA HIS A 153 -5.68 -12.44 -26.44
C HIS A 153 -6.45 -12.61 -25.12
N ASP A 154 -7.78 -12.68 -25.19
CA ASP A 154 -8.63 -12.82 -24.00
C ASP A 154 -8.53 -14.21 -23.39
N VAL A 155 -8.37 -15.24 -24.22
CA VAL A 155 -8.07 -16.62 -23.78
C VAL A 155 -6.73 -16.69 -23.07
N THR A 156 -5.72 -15.96 -23.55
CA THR A 156 -4.43 -15.88 -22.87
C THR A 156 -4.55 -15.12 -21.55
N ALA A 157 -5.25 -13.99 -21.54
CA ALA A 157 -5.49 -13.19 -20.34
C ALA A 157 -6.32 -13.93 -19.28
N SER A 158 -7.25 -14.79 -19.69
CA SER A 158 -8.05 -15.63 -18.80
C SER A 158 -7.26 -16.76 -18.16
N ARG A 159 -5.99 -16.98 -18.52
CA ARG A 159 -5.03 -17.86 -17.83
C ARG A 159 -4.16 -17.16 -16.78
N LEU A 160 -4.32 -15.85 -16.60
CA LEU A 160 -3.51 -15.04 -15.67
C LEU A 160 -4.26 -14.74 -14.36
N SER A 161 -4.79 -15.78 -13.69
CA SER A 161 -5.60 -15.59 -12.47
C SER A 161 -4.77 -15.47 -11.19
N PHE A 162 -3.76 -16.33 -10.98
CA PHE A 162 -3.04 -16.37 -9.70
C PHE A 162 -1.82 -15.43 -9.70
N TYR A 163 -1.63 -14.52 -8.75
CA TYR A 163 -2.65 -13.95 -7.87
C TYR A 163 -3.13 -12.59 -8.43
N SER A 164 -4.19 -12.03 -7.84
CA SER A 164 -4.89 -10.86 -8.39
C SER A 164 -3.99 -9.61 -8.45
N GLY A 165 -3.90 -9.01 -9.64
CA GLY A 165 -3.15 -7.76 -9.86
C GLY A 165 -3.83 -6.55 -9.24
N HIS A 166 -5.14 -6.43 -9.38
CA HIS A 166 -5.91 -5.37 -8.75
C HIS A 166 -5.79 -5.40 -7.22
N SER A 167 -5.80 -6.59 -6.64
CA SER A 167 -5.73 -6.77 -5.19
C SER A 167 -4.34 -6.45 -4.64
N SER A 168 -3.28 -6.96 -5.27
CA SER A 168 -1.90 -6.68 -4.86
C SER A 168 -1.53 -5.21 -5.02
N PHE A 169 -1.75 -4.63 -6.19
CA PHE A 169 -1.47 -3.22 -6.46
C PHE A 169 -2.30 -2.30 -5.57
N GLY A 170 -3.61 -2.54 -5.48
CA GLY A 170 -4.52 -1.74 -4.65
C GLY A 170 -4.14 -1.76 -3.17
N MET A 171 -3.85 -2.94 -2.62
CA MET A 171 -3.41 -3.07 -1.22
C MET A 171 -2.06 -2.41 -0.96
N TYR A 172 -1.08 -2.62 -1.85
CA TYR A 172 0.22 -1.97 -1.73
C TYR A 172 0.08 -0.44 -1.65
N CYS A 173 -0.64 0.17 -2.61
CA CYS A 173 -0.78 1.62 -2.67
C CYS A 173 -1.50 2.18 -1.45
N MET A 174 -2.64 1.59 -1.08
CA MET A 174 -3.45 2.09 0.02
C MET A 174 -2.82 1.87 1.39
N LEU A 175 -2.15 0.72 1.60
CA LEU A 175 -1.46 0.45 2.86
C LEU A 175 -0.22 1.34 3.00
N PHE A 176 0.55 1.56 1.92
CA PHE A 176 1.65 2.52 1.95
C PHE A 176 1.16 3.91 2.38
N LEU A 177 0.04 4.39 1.81
CA LEU A 177 -0.56 5.66 2.19
C LEU A 177 -1.06 5.66 3.64
N ALA A 178 -1.67 4.58 4.10
CA ALA A 178 -2.09 4.46 5.49
C ALA A 178 -0.89 4.53 6.46
N LEU A 179 0.24 3.91 6.12
CA LEU A 179 1.49 3.99 6.87
C LEU A 179 2.16 5.37 6.75
N TYR A 180 2.04 6.05 5.61
CA TYR A 180 2.50 7.42 5.46
C TYR A 180 1.69 8.38 6.36
N VAL A 181 0.36 8.28 6.34
CA VAL A 181 -0.54 9.01 7.24
C VAL A 181 -0.20 8.67 8.71
N GLN A 182 0.15 7.42 9.00
CA GLN A 182 0.66 7.02 10.32
C GLN A 182 1.93 7.81 10.68
N ALA A 183 2.92 7.89 9.80
CA ALA A 183 4.17 8.57 10.11
C ALA A 183 4.01 10.09 10.30
N ARG A 184 3.18 10.73 9.48
CA ARG A 184 3.13 12.19 9.34
C ARG A 184 2.02 12.89 10.13
N LEU A 185 0.83 12.29 10.27
CA LEU A 185 -0.32 12.94 10.90
C LEU A 185 -0.28 12.79 12.43
N ARG A 186 0.42 13.72 13.10
CA ARG A 186 0.51 13.81 14.58
C ARG A 186 -0.43 14.87 15.17
N ALA A 187 -1.71 14.82 14.82
CA ALA A 187 -2.72 15.74 15.36
C ALA A 187 -3.23 15.23 16.73
N LYS A 188 -2.81 15.89 17.82
CA LYS A 188 -3.25 15.51 19.19
C LYS A 188 -4.74 15.82 19.45
N TRP A 189 -5.30 16.83 18.77
CA TRP A 189 -6.68 17.29 18.93
C TRP A 189 -7.72 16.42 18.22
N ALA A 190 -7.32 15.60 17.23
CA ALA A 190 -8.23 14.79 16.42
C ALA A 190 -7.88 13.30 16.51
N ARG A 191 -8.13 12.72 17.69
CA ARG A 191 -7.75 11.32 18.03
C ARG A 191 -8.23 10.29 17.00
N LEU A 192 -9.43 10.47 16.44
CA LEU A 192 -10.05 9.50 15.53
C LEU A 192 -9.76 9.79 14.04
N LEU A 193 -9.30 10.98 13.66
CA LEU A 193 -9.14 11.35 12.26
C LEU A 193 -8.15 10.43 11.52
N ARG A 194 -7.00 10.17 12.16
CA ARG A 194 -5.94 9.33 11.62
C ARG A 194 -6.38 7.88 11.37
N PRO A 195 -6.91 7.13 12.36
CA PRO A 195 -7.39 5.77 12.12
C PRO A 195 -8.56 5.72 11.13
N THR A 196 -9.43 6.75 11.09
CA THR A 196 -10.52 6.81 10.11
C THR A 196 -10.01 6.91 8.67
N ILE A 197 -9.03 7.79 8.39
CA ILE A 197 -8.43 7.89 7.05
C ILE A 197 -7.78 6.55 6.66
N GLN A 198 -7.04 5.93 7.58
CA GLN A 198 -6.39 4.63 7.35
C GLN A 198 -7.39 3.53 7.07
N PHE A 199 -8.49 3.49 7.83
CA PHE A 199 -9.57 2.54 7.63
C PHE A 199 -10.14 2.65 6.22
N PHE A 200 -10.48 3.85 5.75
CA PHE A 200 -11.05 4.02 4.40
C PHE A 200 -10.07 3.69 3.28
N LEU A 201 -8.78 4.01 3.44
CA LEU A 201 -7.74 3.62 2.48
C LEU A 201 -7.67 2.08 2.36
N VAL A 202 -7.55 1.37 3.48
CA VAL A 202 -7.46 -0.09 3.48
C VAL A 202 -8.79 -0.73 3.04
N ALA A 203 -9.93 -0.19 3.46
CA ALA A 203 -11.25 -0.64 3.05
C ALA A 203 -11.44 -0.52 1.53
N PHE A 204 -10.94 0.54 0.90
CA PHE A 204 -10.96 0.67 -0.56
C PHE A 204 -10.16 -0.45 -1.24
N ALA A 205 -8.96 -0.78 -0.75
CA ALA A 205 -8.18 -1.89 -1.31
C ALA A 205 -8.88 -3.25 -1.16
N VAL A 206 -9.52 -3.49 -0.01
CA VAL A 206 -10.32 -4.70 0.22
C VAL A 206 -11.54 -4.73 -0.70
N TYR A 207 -12.24 -3.60 -0.86
CA TYR A 207 -13.36 -3.47 -1.79
C TYR A 207 -12.96 -3.79 -3.23
N VAL A 208 -11.82 -3.27 -3.70
CA VAL A 208 -11.25 -3.65 -5.00
C VAL A 208 -11.08 -5.17 -5.10
N GLY A 209 -10.55 -5.82 -4.06
CA GLY A 209 -10.48 -7.28 -3.98
C GLY A 209 -11.83 -7.98 -4.10
N TYR A 210 -12.85 -7.52 -3.39
CA TYR A 210 -14.20 -8.08 -3.47
C TYR A 210 -14.79 -7.98 -4.88
N THR A 211 -14.58 -6.86 -5.58
CA THR A 211 -15.06 -6.74 -6.96
C THR A 211 -14.45 -7.81 -7.88
N ARG A 212 -13.20 -8.23 -7.66
CA ARG A 212 -12.56 -9.27 -8.48
C ARG A 212 -13.22 -10.64 -8.34
N VAL A 213 -13.76 -10.93 -7.16
CA VAL A 213 -14.52 -12.16 -6.88
C VAL A 213 -15.93 -12.04 -7.47
N SER A 214 -16.63 -10.94 -7.23
CA SER A 214 -18.01 -10.75 -7.72
C SER A 214 -18.10 -10.64 -9.26
N ASP A 215 -17.04 -10.15 -9.90
CA ASP A 215 -16.90 -10.02 -11.36
C ASP A 215 -16.36 -11.31 -12.02
N TYR A 216 -16.14 -12.38 -11.25
CA TYR A 216 -15.60 -13.68 -11.71
C TYR A 216 -14.26 -13.58 -12.45
N LYS A 217 -13.43 -12.61 -12.05
CA LYS A 217 -12.09 -12.40 -12.64
C LYS A 217 -11.02 -13.20 -11.91
N HIS A 218 -11.21 -13.47 -10.62
CA HIS A 218 -10.25 -14.15 -9.77
C HIS A 218 -10.96 -15.03 -8.75
N HIS A 219 -10.32 -16.12 -8.34
CA HIS A 219 -10.78 -16.89 -7.19
C HIS A 219 -10.52 -16.10 -5.91
N TRP A 220 -11.28 -16.39 -4.86
CA TRP A 220 -11.09 -15.73 -3.56
C TRP A 220 -9.66 -15.90 -3.02
N SER A 221 -9.01 -17.05 -3.28
CA SER A 221 -7.64 -17.32 -2.86
C SER A 221 -6.62 -16.47 -3.64
N ASP A 222 -6.85 -16.24 -4.93
CA ASP A 222 -6.03 -15.35 -5.76
C ASP A 222 -6.11 -13.90 -5.23
N VAL A 223 -7.29 -13.49 -4.77
CA VAL A 223 -7.51 -12.17 -4.17
C VAL A 223 -6.80 -12.07 -2.81
N LEU A 224 -6.99 -13.05 -1.94
CA LEU A 224 -6.38 -13.08 -0.61
C LEU A 224 -4.85 -13.02 -0.67
N VAL A 225 -4.23 -13.88 -1.49
CA VAL A 225 -2.77 -13.88 -1.67
C VAL A 225 -2.29 -12.54 -2.24
N GLY A 226 -3.03 -11.96 -3.19
CA GLY A 226 -2.73 -10.63 -3.71
C GLY A 226 -2.74 -9.56 -2.62
N LEU A 227 -3.79 -9.51 -1.78
CA LEU A 227 -3.85 -8.57 -0.66
C LEU A 227 -2.70 -8.77 0.33
N LEU A 228 -2.41 -10.02 0.73
CA LEU A 228 -1.33 -10.34 1.65
C LEU A 228 0.04 -9.93 1.09
N GLN A 229 0.29 -10.21 -0.18
CA GLN A 229 1.55 -9.85 -0.83
C GLN A 229 1.71 -8.33 -0.94
N GLY A 230 0.68 -7.61 -1.38
CA GLY A 230 0.71 -6.14 -1.45
C GLY A 230 0.97 -5.52 -0.08
N ALA A 231 0.33 -6.06 0.96
CA ALA A 231 0.53 -5.62 2.34
C ALA A 231 1.96 -5.89 2.83
N LEU A 232 2.48 -7.09 2.55
CA LEU A 232 3.86 -7.47 2.91
C LEU A 232 4.88 -6.51 2.30
N ILE A 233 4.78 -6.24 1.00
CA ILE A 233 5.72 -5.33 0.32
C ILE A 233 5.58 -3.90 0.85
N ALA A 234 4.37 -3.41 1.11
CA ALA A 234 4.18 -2.08 1.70
C ALA A 234 4.85 -1.98 3.08
N ILE A 235 4.67 -2.99 3.95
CA ILE A 235 5.29 -3.02 5.28
C ILE A 235 6.81 -3.07 5.18
N LEU A 236 7.37 -3.99 4.37
CA LEU A 236 8.82 -4.13 4.21
C LEU A 236 9.44 -2.86 3.63
N ASN A 237 8.82 -2.28 2.60
CA ASN A 237 9.30 -1.08 1.95
C ASN A 237 9.32 0.11 2.92
N VAL A 238 8.23 0.30 3.67
CA VAL A 238 8.14 1.39 4.65
C VAL A 238 9.10 1.19 5.82
N ARG A 239 9.29 -0.05 6.31
CA ARG A 239 10.17 -0.31 7.47
C ARG A 239 11.65 -0.32 7.15
N HIS A 240 12.05 -0.87 6.00
CA HIS A 240 13.46 -1.13 5.70
C HIS A 240 14.04 -0.19 4.65
N VAL A 241 13.22 0.35 3.75
CA VAL A 241 13.69 1.21 2.65
C VAL A 241 13.40 2.68 2.96
N SER A 242 12.23 2.99 3.51
CA SER A 242 11.82 4.36 3.79
C SER A 242 12.39 4.91 5.11
N ASP A 243 12.68 6.21 5.12
CA ASP A 243 13.04 6.95 6.34
C ASP A 243 11.80 7.48 7.09
N LEU A 244 10.58 7.06 6.72
CA LEU A 244 9.33 7.65 7.24
C LEU A 244 9.20 7.55 8.77
N PHE A 245 9.68 6.44 9.35
CA PHE A 245 9.62 6.19 10.79
C PHE A 245 10.95 6.39 11.52
N LYS A 246 12.05 6.71 10.81
CA LYS A 246 13.32 7.02 11.47
C LYS A 246 13.20 8.36 12.16
N GLN A 247 13.37 8.37 13.49
CA GLN A 247 13.49 9.63 14.23
C GLN A 247 14.79 10.30 13.80
N GLY A 248 14.73 11.59 13.43
CA GLY A 248 15.94 12.38 13.26
C GLY A 248 16.76 12.37 14.57
N PRO A 249 18.09 12.57 14.50
CA PRO A 249 18.89 12.68 15.71
C PRO A 249 18.27 13.74 16.65
N PRO A 250 18.30 13.51 17.97
CA PRO A 250 17.70 14.42 18.95
C PRO A 250 18.27 15.82 18.74
N HIS A 251 17.38 16.77 18.53
CA HIS A 251 17.72 18.18 18.50
C HIS A 251 18.29 18.54 19.87
N CYS A 252 19.49 19.12 19.93
CA CYS A 252 19.85 19.94 21.08
C CYS A 252 18.76 21.01 21.18
N SER A 253 17.96 20.93 22.24
CA SER A 253 16.92 21.90 22.57
C SER A 253 17.57 23.26 22.75
N SER A 254 17.11 24.25 21.97
CA SER A 254 17.36 25.64 22.31
C SER A 254 16.67 25.95 23.65
N PRO A 255 17.28 26.81 24.49
CA PRO A 255 16.81 27.09 25.86
C PRO A 255 15.34 27.56 25.96
N GLU A 256 14.76 28.08 24.88
CA GLU A 256 13.34 28.51 24.80
C GLU A 256 12.32 27.36 25.00
N THR A 257 12.70 26.11 24.75
CA THR A 257 11.80 24.96 24.96
C THR A 257 11.72 24.50 26.42
N VAL A 258 12.80 24.70 27.19
CA VAL A 258 12.84 24.36 28.62
C VAL A 258 12.01 25.35 29.42
N GLU A 259 12.08 26.64 29.08
CA GLU A 259 11.35 27.71 29.77
C GLU A 259 9.82 27.57 29.64
N ASN A 260 9.35 27.10 28.47
CA ASN A 260 7.93 26.84 28.24
C ASN A 260 7.41 25.56 28.93
N GLU A 261 8.23 24.50 29.03
CA GLU A 261 7.85 23.29 29.76
C GLU A 261 7.86 23.50 31.29
N GLU A 262 8.74 24.37 31.79
CA GLU A 262 8.81 24.72 33.21
C GLU A 262 7.68 25.66 33.64
N LEU A 263 7.25 26.56 32.75
CA LEU A 263 6.09 27.45 32.97
C LEU A 263 4.76 26.67 32.99
N GLU A 264 4.59 25.67 32.13
CA GLU A 264 3.41 24.77 32.13
C GLU A 264 3.36 23.88 33.38
N ARG A 265 4.52 23.44 33.89
CA ARG A 265 4.60 22.64 35.13
C ARG A 265 4.25 23.45 36.40
N ARG A 266 4.28 24.78 36.34
CA ARG A 266 4.06 25.67 37.49
C ARG A 266 2.60 26.07 37.72
N LYS A 267 1.65 25.67 36.87
CA LYS A 267 0.22 25.91 37.10
C LYS A 267 -0.35 24.91 38.13
N PRO A 268 -0.89 25.36 39.28
CA PRO A 268 -1.50 24.45 40.25
C PRO A 268 -2.85 23.94 39.73
N SER A 269 -3.00 22.61 39.72
CA SER A 269 -4.24 21.90 39.41
C SER A 269 -5.31 22.16 40.47
N LEU A 270 -6.42 22.77 40.07
CA LEU A 270 -7.66 22.79 40.85
C LEU A 270 -8.14 21.34 41.05
N GLN A 271 -8.03 20.83 42.28
CA GLN A 271 -8.71 19.61 42.70
C GLN A 271 -10.16 19.96 43.05
N MET A 272 -11.13 19.45 42.29
CA MET A 272 -12.50 19.27 42.77
C MET A 272 -12.49 18.04 43.67
N ALA A 273 -12.63 18.25 44.97
CA ALA A 273 -12.74 17.18 45.96
C ALA A 273 -14.12 16.53 45.87
N ASP A 274 -14.10 15.21 45.70
CA ASP A 274 -15.22 14.29 45.88
C ASP A 274 -15.69 14.39 47.34
N ALA A 275 -16.99 14.58 47.54
CA ALA A 275 -17.62 14.53 48.86
C ALA A 275 -18.47 13.26 48.91
N ASP A 276 -17.94 12.22 49.55
CA ASP A 276 -18.81 11.24 50.19
C ASP A 276 -18.23 10.72 51.51
N HIS A 277 -19.05 10.96 52.52
CA HIS A 277 -19.18 10.42 53.87
C HIS A 277 -18.10 9.56 54.57
N ASN A 278 -17.87 10.01 55.81
CA ASN A 278 -17.93 9.28 57.09
C ASN A 278 -16.63 9.08 57.90
N ASN A 279 -16.54 9.92 58.93
CA ASN A 279 -16.31 9.60 60.35
C ASN A 279 -15.20 8.60 60.71
N HIS A 280 -14.14 9.11 61.34
CA HIS A 280 -13.92 8.93 62.78
C HIS A 280 -12.71 9.77 63.24
N TYR A 281 -12.97 10.79 64.06
CA TYR A 281 -11.95 11.41 64.89
C TYR A 281 -11.83 10.61 66.19
N SER A 282 -10.60 10.26 66.57
CA SER A 282 -10.24 9.84 67.92
C SER A 282 -8.82 10.29 68.19
N TYR A 283 -8.66 11.18 69.17
CA TYR A 283 -7.43 11.50 69.91
C TYR A 283 -7.84 12.46 71.07
N PRO A 284 -7.05 12.62 72.14
CA PRO A 284 -6.65 11.61 73.14
C PRO A 284 -6.86 12.10 74.59
N GLY A 285 -6.66 11.22 75.58
CA GLY A 285 -6.09 11.63 76.86
C GLY A 285 -6.81 11.14 78.14
N PRO A 286 -6.06 10.94 79.25
CA PRO A 286 -6.52 10.30 80.47
C PRO A 286 -7.08 11.30 81.52
N VAL A 287 -7.65 10.69 82.57
CA VAL A 287 -8.29 11.22 83.81
C VAL A 287 -9.81 11.32 83.72
#